data_AF-A0A9D2ID12-F1
#
_entry.id   AF-A0A9D2ID12-F1
#
_cell.length_a   1.000
_cell.length_b   1.000
_cell.length_c   1.000
_cell.angle_alpha   90.00
_cell.angle_beta   90.00
_cell.angle_gamma   90.00
#
_symmetry.space_group_name_H-M   'P 1'
#
loop_
_entity.id
_entity.type
_entity.pdbx_description
1 polymer ?
#
loop_
_entity_poly.entity_id
_entity_poly.type
_entity_poly.pdbx_seq_one_letter_code
_entity_poly.pdbx_strand_id
1 'polypeptide(L)' 'YILIAVAAIIVLVIVLKLFKVGFKTIFKIAINAAIGVGAIFLLNLIPNVAIPITWWTALVSGIFGVPGVIVLLILSFFI' A
#
# COMPACT_ATOMS: atom_id res chain seq x y z
N TYR A 1 -7.26 11.64 -11.29
CA TYR A 1 -6.78 10.50 -10.48
C TYR A 1 -5.98 9.47 -11.27
N ILE A 2 -6.44 8.99 -12.44
CA ILE A 2 -5.70 8.00 -13.25
C ILE A 2 -4.28 8.45 -13.62
N LEU A 3 -4.08 9.71 -14.05
CA LEU A 3 -2.75 10.25 -14.39
C LEU A 3 -1.79 10.27 -13.19
N ILE A 4 -2.30 10.52 -11.98
CA ILE A 4 -1.50 10.53 -10.74
C ILE A 4 -1.07 9.10 -10.39
N ALA A 5 -1.97 8.12 -10.55
CA ALA A 5 -1.64 6.71 -10.35
C ALA A 5 -0.58 6.22 -11.35
N VAL A 6 -0.68 6.60 -12.62
CA VAL A 6 0.32 6.27 -13.64
C VAL A 6 1.68 6.90 -13.32
N ALA A 7 1.72 8.17 -12.93
CA ALA A 7 2.96 8.85 -12.53
C ALA A 7 3.61 8.19 -11.30
N ALA A 8 2.81 7.83 -10.30
CA ALA A 8 3.29 7.12 -9.12
C ALA A 8 3.91 5.76 -9.47
N ILE A 9 3.30 5.00 -10.40
CA ILE A 9 3.85 3.72 -10.88
C ILE A 9 5.19 3.93 -11.59
N ILE A 10 5.33 4.97 -12.43
CA ILE A 10 6.58 5.28 -13.12
C ILE A 10 7.70 5.58 -12.12
N VAL A 11 7.44 6.44 -11.13
CA VAL A 11 8.41 6.77 -10.08
C VAL A 11 8.79 5.52 -9.29
N LEU A 12 7.81 4.70 -8.92
CA LEU A 12 8.04 3.44 -8.21
C LEU A 12 8.95 2.50 -9.03
N VAL A 13 8.72 2.36 -10.34
CA VAL A 13 9.54 1.53 -11.23
C VAL A 13 10.97 2.03 -11.32
N ILE A 14 11.17 3.36 -11.44
CA ILE A 14 12.51 3.97 -11.51
C ILE A 14 13.27 3.72 -10.20
N VAL A 15 12.63 4.00 -9.06
CA VAL A 15 13.24 3.81 -7.73
C VAL A 15 13.55 2.34 -7.48
N LEU A 16 12.65 1.41 -7.80
CA LEU A 16 12.86 -0.02 -7.59
C LEU A 16 13.92 -0.61 -8.54
N LYS A 17 14.02 -0.12 -9.78
CA LYS A 17 15.13 -0.48 -10.69
C LYS A 17 16.49 -0.04 -10.13
N LEU A 18 16.55 1.11 -9.46
CA LEU A 18 17.76 1.61 -8.79
C LEU A 18 18.27 0.64 -7.71
N PHE A 19 17.37 -0.12 -7.08
CA PHE A 19 17.71 -1.15 -6.08
C PHE A 19 17.93 -2.57 -6.67
N LYS A 20 18.05 -2.71 -7.99
CA LYS A 20 18.13 -4.02 -8.70
C LYS A 20 16.95 -4.95 -8.39
N VAL A 21 15.81 -4.40 -7.97
CA VAL A 21 14.62 -5.18 -7.63
C VAL A 21 14.00 -5.71 -8.93
N GLY A 22 13.89 -7.04 -9.04
CA GLY A 22 13.36 -7.67 -10.25
C GLY A 22 11.91 -7.26 -10.55
N PHE A 23 11.54 -7.21 -11.83
CA PHE A 23 10.18 -6.82 -12.28
C PHE A 23 9.06 -7.62 -11.60
N LYS A 24 9.30 -8.90 -11.29
CA LYS A 24 8.38 -9.74 -10.50
C LYS A 24 8.08 -9.15 -9.12
N THR A 25 9.08 -8.60 -8.44
CA THR A 25 8.91 -8.01 -7.11
C THR A 25 8.15 -6.69 -7.18
N ILE A 26 8.41 -5.87 -8.19
CA ILE A 26 7.64 -4.63 -8.44
C ILE A 26 6.16 -4.95 -8.63
N PHE A 27 5.86 -5.93 -9.47
CA PHE A 27 4.49 -6.36 -9.72
C PHE A 27 3.82 -6.95 -8.47
N LYS A 28 4.58 -7.72 -7.67
CA LYS A 28 4.11 -8.24 -6.38
C LYS A 28 3.77 -7.10 -5.40
N ILE A 29 4.61 -6.07 -5.32
CA ILE A 29 4.36 -4.89 -4.47
C ILE A 29 3.10 -4.15 -4.93
N ALA A 30 2.91 -3.98 -6.24
CA ALA A 30 1.72 -3.33 -6.79
C ALA A 30 0.42 -4.11 -6.47
N ILE A 31 0.43 -5.44 -6.62
CA ILE A 31 -0.69 -6.30 -6.23
C ILE A 31 -0.95 -6.21 -4.73
N ASN A 32 0.10 -6.32 -3.92
CA ASN A 32 -0.02 -6.20 -2.46
C ASN A 32 -0.58 -4.84 -2.04
N ALA A 33 -0.21 -3.75 -2.72
CA ALA A 33 -0.71 -2.42 -2.44
C ALA A 33 -2.20 -2.31 -2.78
N ALA A 34 -2.61 -2.85 -3.93
CA ALA A 34 -4.02 -2.88 -4.33
C ALA A 34 -4.88 -3.69 -3.34
N ILE A 35 -4.42 -4.89 -2.96
CA ILE A 35 -5.09 -5.73 -1.96
C ILE A 35 -5.10 -5.03 -0.60
N GLY A 36 -3.98 -4.40 -0.21
CA GLY A 36 -3.83 -3.69 1.04
C GLY A 36 -4.76 -2.49 1.17
N VAL A 37 -4.85 -1.65 0.15
CA VAL A 37 -5.80 -0.53 0.09
C VAL A 37 -7.24 -1.04 0.13
N GLY A 38 -7.56 -2.12 -0.60
CA GLY A 38 -8.88 -2.76 -0.54
C GLY A 38 -9.22 -3.28 0.87
N ALA A 39 -8.27 -3.93 1.54
CA ALA A 39 -8.44 -4.40 2.91
C ALA A 39 -8.62 -3.25 3.90
N ILE A 40 -7.82 -2.18 3.78
CA ILE A 40 -7.96 -0.96 4.60
C ILE A 40 -9.35 -0.33 4.39
N PHE A 41 -9.81 -0.26 3.14
CA PHE A 41 -11.15 0.25 2.83
C PHE A 41 -12.25 -0.56 3.54
N LEU A 42 -12.16 -1.90 3.49
CA LEU A 42 -13.11 -2.78 4.19
C LEU A 42 -13.01 -2.64 5.71
N LEU A 43 -11.80 -2.51 6.27
CA LEU A 43 -11.59 -2.33 7.70
C LEU A 43 -12.19 -1.02 8.20
N ASN A 44 -12.11 0.06 7.42
CA ASN A 44 -12.73 1.35 7.74
C ASN A 44 -14.27 1.33 7.71
N LEU A 45 -14.90 0.23 7.27
CA LEU A 45 -16.36 0.06 7.43
C LEU A 45 -16.72 -0.39 8.86
N ILE A 46 -15.74 -0.86 9.64
CA ILE A 46 -15.93 -1.25 11.04
C ILE A 46 -15.94 0.03 11.90
N PRO A 47 -16.96 0.23 12.76
CA PRO A 47 -16.98 1.37 13.67
C PRO A 47 -15.72 1.43 14.54
N ASN A 48 -15.19 2.64 14.75
CA ASN A 48 -13.96 2.93 15.50
C ASN A 48 -12.65 2.47 14.85
N VAL A 49 -12.67 1.97 13.61
CA VAL A 49 -11.44 1.76 12.82
C VAL A 49 -11.29 2.93 11.85
N ALA A 50 -10.20 3.68 11.99
CA ALA A 50 -9.90 4.85 11.16
C ALA A 50 -8.46 4.81 10.66
N ILE A 51 -8.20 4.01 9.63
CA ILE A 51 -6.90 3.92 8.95
C ILE A 51 -6.93 4.86 7.72
N PRO A 52 -6.10 5.92 7.67
CA PRO A 52 -6.07 6.82 6.53
C PRO A 52 -5.68 6.11 5.23
N ILE A 53 -6.49 6.23 4.17
CA ILE A 53 -6.14 5.72 2.83
C ILE A 53 -5.29 6.78 2.13
N THR A 54 -3.98 6.62 2.22
CA THR A 54 -3.00 7.56 1.65
C THR A 54 -1.94 6.79 0.86
N TRP A 55 -1.09 7.51 0.14
CA TRP A 55 0.05 6.92 -0.54
C TRP A 55 1.01 6.20 0.45
N TRP A 56 1.10 6.67 1.70
CA TRP A 56 1.93 6.04 2.73
C TRP A 56 1.39 4.68 3.18
N THR A 57 0.11 4.59 3.51
CA THR A 57 -0.52 3.33 3.94
C THR A 57 -0.64 2.31 2.79
N ALA A 58 -0.80 2.78 1.55
CA ALA A 58 -0.68 1.96 0.35
C ALA A 58 0.74 1.42 0.13
N LEU A 59 1.77 2.20 0.43
CA LEU A 59 3.17 1.78 0.28
C LEU A 59 3.57 0.77 1.35
N VAL A 60 3.17 0.99 2.60
CA VAL A 60 3.37 0.04 3.72
C VAL A 60 2.71 -1.30 3.41
N SER A 61 1.44 -1.29 3.02
CA SER A 61 0.74 -2.52 2.64
C SER A 61 1.25 -3.14 1.33
N GLY A 62 1.79 -2.33 0.40
CA GLY A 62 2.45 -2.82 -0.81
C GLY A 62 3.74 -3.59 -0.53
N ILE A 63 4.61 -3.03 0.30
CA ILE A 63 5.91 -3.64 0.64
C ILE A 63 5.70 -4.87 1.51
N PHE A 64 4.88 -4.75 2.55
CA PHE A 64 4.72 -5.80 3.56
C PHE A 64 3.53 -6.73 3.33
N GLY A 65 2.64 -6.43 2.37
CA GLY A 65 1.43 -7.20 2.13
C GLY A 65 0.45 -7.14 3.30
N VAL A 66 -0.24 -8.27 3.53
CA VAL A 66 -1.19 -8.44 4.65
C VAL A 66 -0.55 -8.13 6.03
N PRO A 67 0.69 -8.57 6.34
CA PRO A 67 1.38 -8.13 7.57
C PRO A 67 1.42 -6.61 7.76
N GLY A 68 1.63 -5.83 6.69
CA GLY A 68 1.61 -4.37 6.76
C GLY A 68 0.24 -3.81 7.13
N VAL A 69 -0.83 -4.40 6.58
CA VAL A 69 -2.21 -4.02 6.92
C VAL A 69 -2.52 -4.29 8.39
N ILE A 70 -2.07 -5.44 8.93
CA ILE A 70 -2.26 -5.79 10.34
C ILE A 70 -1.60 -4.76 11.26
N VAL A 71 -0.37 -4.35 10.94
CA VAL A 71 0.35 -3.31 11.72
C VAL A 71 -0.40 -1.98 11.65
N LEU A 72 -0.86 -1.56 10.46
CA LEU A 72 -1.63 -0.32 10.31
C LEU A 72 -2.94 -0.34 11.10
N LEU A 73 -3.63 -1.49 11.15
CA LEU A 73 -4.82 -1.68 11.96
C LEU A 73 -4.50 -1.52 13.45
N ILE A 74 -3.46 -2.20 13.94
CA ILE A 74 -3.03 -2.08 15.35
C ILE A 74 -2.74 -0.61 15.68
N LEU A 75 -1.98 0.08 14.83
CA LEU A 75 -1.64 1.50 15.03
C LEU A 75 -2.87 2.41 15.06
N SER A 76 -3.91 2.10 14.29
CA SER A 76 -5.15 2.91 14.30
C SER A 76 -5.91 2.92 15.63
N PHE A 77 -5.57 2.02 16.57
CA PHE A 77 -6.14 2.04 17.92
C PHE A 77 -5.33 2.89 18.91
N PHE A 78 -4.14 3.36 18.53
CA PHE A 78 -3.25 4.16 19.38
C PHE A 78 -3.14 5.63 18.94
N ILE A 79 -3.68 5.97 17.77
CA ILE A 79 -3.63 7.28 17.14
C ILE A 79 -5.05 7.79 16.97
#